data_AF-A0A7W2ULP6-F1
#
_entry.id   AF-A0A7W2ULP6-F1
#
_cell.length_a   1.000
_cell.length_b   1.000
_cell.length_c   1.000
_cell.angle_alpha   90.00
_cell.angle_beta   90.00
_cell.angle_gamma   90.00
#
_symmetry.space_group_name_H-M   'P 1'
#
loop_
_entity.id
_entity.type
_entity.pdbx_description
1 polymer ?
#
loop_
_entity_poly.entity_id
_entity_poly.type
_entity_poly.pdbx_seq_one_letter_code
_entity_poly.pdbx_strand_id
1 'polypeptide(L)'
;MTATDEAADGLRAMIAKGELTPGQQLPAEPELCARLGVSRGSLREAVRSLAALGLLESRHGSGTFVSALRPGQMLPGFAATVDVLPLDGLLELFDVRRPLEAQAAALAAARADERVVARLREVQKRLASDLGHEALINAMAARDPAAAAAAATAHLSQTEVRLRRYAPLPDDGPAAG
;
A
#
# COMPACT_ATOMS: atom_id res chain seq x y z
N MET A 1 -26.59 -8.73 5.27
CA MET A 1 -25.80 -7.50 5.45
C MET A 1 -25.94 -7.05 6.88
N THR A 2 -24.85 -6.71 7.58
CA THR A 2 -24.94 -6.21 8.95
C THR A 2 -25.21 -4.71 8.95
N ALA A 3 -25.76 -4.16 10.03
CA ALA A 3 -25.96 -2.71 10.18
C ALA A 3 -24.63 -1.91 10.12
N THR A 4 -23.51 -2.57 10.43
CA THR A 4 -22.16 -2.00 10.26
C THR A 4 -21.77 -1.92 8.79
N ASP A 5 -22.07 -2.96 8.00
CA ASP A 5 -21.83 -2.95 6.54
C ASP A 5 -22.67 -1.86 5.87
N GLU A 6 -23.94 -1.72 6.24
CA GLU A 6 -24.83 -0.67 5.74
C GLU A 6 -24.30 0.74 6.04
N ALA A 7 -23.80 0.96 7.26
CA ALA A 7 -23.19 2.24 7.64
C ALA A 7 -21.91 2.51 6.82
N ALA A 8 -21.07 1.50 6.62
CA ALA A 8 -19.83 1.64 5.85
C ALA A 8 -20.09 1.89 4.36
N ASP A 9 -21.03 1.15 3.78
CA ASP A 9 -21.46 1.31 2.38
C ASP A 9 -22.09 2.67 2.15
N GLY A 10 -22.93 3.13 3.09
CA GLY A 10 -23.53 4.46 3.04
C GLY A 10 -22.49 5.59 3.05
N LEU A 11 -21.52 5.52 3.97
CA LEU A 11 -20.41 6.49 4.01
C LEU A 11 -19.56 6.45 2.74
N ARG A 12 -19.25 5.25 2.21
CA ARG A 12 -18.54 5.12 0.92
C ARG A 12 -19.33 5.72 -0.24
N ALA A 13 -20.65 5.50 -0.28
CA ALA A 13 -21.50 6.06 -1.31
C ALA A 13 -21.53 7.61 -1.26
N MET A 14 -21.58 8.20 -0.07
CA MET A 14 -21.52 9.66 0.11
C MET A 14 -20.19 10.23 -0.39
N ILE A 15 -19.07 9.55 -0.10
CA ILE A 15 -17.75 9.95 -0.62
C ILE A 15 -17.69 9.80 -2.14
N ALA A 16 -18.14 8.67 -2.69
CA ALA A 16 -18.12 8.40 -4.13
C ALA A 16 -18.99 9.40 -4.93
N LYS A 17 -20.08 9.89 -4.33
CA LYS A 17 -20.95 10.92 -4.91
C LYS A 17 -20.43 12.35 -4.72
N GLY A 18 -19.35 12.54 -3.95
CA GLY A 18 -18.79 13.86 -3.64
C GLY A 18 -19.56 14.66 -2.59
N GLU A 19 -20.52 14.05 -1.88
CA GLU A 19 -21.20 14.68 -0.74
C GLU A 19 -20.25 14.88 0.46
N LEU A 20 -19.25 14.01 0.56
CA LEU A 20 -18.12 14.13 1.47
C LEU A 20 -16.84 14.20 0.63
N THR A 21 -16.09 15.30 0.74
CA THR A 21 -14.91 15.57 -0.10
C THR A 21 -13.61 15.28 0.65
N PRO A 22 -12.49 14.97 -0.05
CA PRO A 22 -11.19 14.76 0.59
C PRO A 22 -10.80 15.90 1.53
N GLY A 23 -10.39 15.57 2.75
CA GLY A 23 -10.03 16.53 3.80
C GLY A 23 -11.22 17.14 4.56
N GLN A 24 -12.46 16.86 4.15
CA GLN A 24 -13.66 17.33 4.85
C GLN A 24 -13.89 16.55 6.15
N GLN A 25 -14.28 17.26 7.21
CA GLN A 25 -14.72 16.63 8.46
C GLN A 25 -16.07 15.93 8.25
N LEU A 26 -16.21 14.72 8.81
CA LEU A 26 -17.50 14.04 8.83
C LEU A 26 -18.53 14.86 9.63
N PRO A 27 -19.81 14.86 9.22
CA PRO A 27 -20.89 15.40 10.02
C PRO A 27 -20.98 14.73 11.39
N ALA A 28 -21.70 15.36 12.32
CA ALA A 28 -21.85 14.83 13.66
C ALA A 28 -22.51 13.43 13.65
N GLU A 29 -22.08 12.53 14.55
CA GLU A 29 -22.61 11.16 14.62
C GLU A 29 -24.15 11.07 14.60
N PRO A 30 -24.90 11.90 15.35
CA PRO A 30 -26.37 11.82 15.34
C PRO A 30 -26.97 12.12 13.96
N GLU A 31 -26.38 13.05 13.21
CA GLU A 31 -26.82 13.41 11.87
C GLU A 31 -26.57 12.26 10.89
N LEU A 32 -25.37 11.67 10.93
CA LEU A 32 -25.04 10.51 10.10
C LEU A 32 -25.91 9.29 10.43
N CYS A 33 -26.18 9.04 11.72
CA CYS A 33 -27.08 7.96 12.14
C CYS A 33 -28.49 8.16 11.57
N ALA A 34 -29.02 9.39 11.63
CA ALA A 34 -30.34 9.71 11.09
C ALA A 34 -30.39 9.58 9.56
N ARG A 35 -29.35 10.05 8.86
CA ARG A 35 -29.25 9.97 7.40
C ARG A 35 -29.11 8.54 6.89
N LEU A 36 -28.34 7.71 7.59
CA LEU A 36 -28.04 6.34 7.18
C LEU A 36 -29.01 5.31 7.76
N GLY A 37 -29.84 5.68 8.73
CA GLY A 37 -30.79 4.78 9.38
C GLY A 37 -30.13 3.75 10.31
N VAL A 38 -28.94 4.05 10.84
CA VAL A 38 -28.12 3.11 11.63
C VAL A 38 -27.93 3.58 13.08
N SER A 39 -27.57 2.64 13.96
CA SER A 39 -27.22 2.96 15.34
C SER A 39 -25.86 3.66 15.44
N ARG A 40 -25.62 4.41 16.54
CA ARG A 40 -24.31 5.02 16.84
C ARG A 40 -23.19 3.98 16.94
N GLY A 41 -23.48 2.79 17.49
CA GLY A 41 -22.51 1.71 17.62
C GLY A 41 -22.05 1.21 16.26
N SER A 42 -23.01 0.91 15.38
CA SER A 42 -22.73 0.48 13.99
C SER A 42 -21.98 1.55 13.19
N LEU A 43 -22.36 2.82 13.34
CA LEU A 43 -21.66 3.94 12.70
C LEU A 43 -20.20 4.04 13.15
N ARG A 44 -19.94 3.92 14.45
CA ARG A 44 -18.57 3.98 15.00
C ARG A 44 -17.70 2.84 14.49
N GLU A 45 -18.22 1.62 14.41
CA GLU A 45 -17.47 0.49 13.87
C GLU A 45 -17.25 0.62 12.36
N ALA A 46 -18.22 1.13 11.62
CA ALA A 46 -18.04 1.46 10.21
C ALA A 46 -16.94 2.52 10.02
N VAL A 47 -16.95 3.59 10.81
CA VAL A 47 -15.90 4.62 10.77
C VAL A 47 -14.53 4.05 11.10
N ARG A 48 -14.42 3.17 12.11
CA ARG A 48 -13.16 2.48 12.45
C ARG A 48 -12.66 1.59 11.32
N SER A 49 -13.55 0.80 10.71
CA SER A 49 -13.22 -0.06 9.57
C SER A 49 -12.74 0.75 8.37
N LEU A 50 -13.44 1.84 8.02
CA LEU A 50 -13.05 2.73 6.93
C LEU A 50 -11.75 3.48 7.23
N ALA A 51 -11.48 3.82 8.49
CA ALA A 51 -10.21 4.39 8.91
C ALA A 51 -9.05 3.38 8.78
N ALA A 52 -9.27 2.12 9.13
CA ALA A 52 -8.29 1.05 8.93
C ALA A 52 -7.97 0.82 7.44
N LEU A 53 -8.95 1.05 6.55
CA LEU A 53 -8.77 1.03 5.09
C LEU A 53 -8.13 2.32 4.53
N GLY A 54 -7.87 3.32 5.36
CA GLY A 54 -7.29 4.60 4.93
C GLY A 54 -8.25 5.54 4.18
N LEU A 55 -9.56 5.23 4.17
CA LEU A 55 -10.60 6.09 3.58
C LEU A 55 -10.93 7.28 4.48
N LEU A 56 -10.80 7.08 5.80
CA LEU A 56 -11.02 8.09 6.82
C LEU A 56 -9.77 8.25 7.69
N GLU A 57 -9.61 9.41 8.29
CA GLU A 57 -8.54 9.70 9.23
C GLU A 57 -9.11 10.37 10.49
N SER A 58 -8.80 9.78 11.65
CA SER A 58 -9.16 10.35 12.95
C SER A 58 -8.07 11.29 13.43
N ARG A 59 -8.40 12.56 13.66
CA ARG A 59 -7.48 13.56 14.21
C ARG A 59 -7.85 13.82 15.66
N HIS A 60 -6.91 13.57 16.57
CA HIS A 60 -7.15 13.69 18.01
C HIS A 60 -7.68 15.09 18.36
N GLY A 61 -8.78 15.14 19.13
CA GLY A 61 -9.46 16.38 19.52
C GLY A 61 -10.16 17.17 18.40
N SER A 62 -10.04 16.74 17.14
CA SER A 62 -10.52 17.50 15.98
C SER A 62 -11.62 16.77 15.18
N GLY A 63 -11.83 15.48 15.42
CA GLY A 63 -12.87 14.67 14.76
C GLY A 63 -12.33 13.73 13.69
N THR A 64 -13.22 13.19 12.86
CA THR A 64 -12.89 12.27 11.77
C THR A 64 -13.04 12.98 10.43
N PHE A 65 -12.09 12.79 9.53
CA PHE A 65 -12.04 13.45 8.23
C PHE A 65 -11.99 12.40 7.12
N VAL A 66 -12.50 12.75 5.93
CA VAL A 66 -12.19 11.97 4.72
C VAL A 66 -10.70 12.14 4.43
N SER A 67 -10.00 11.05 4.18
CA SER A 67 -8.58 11.12 3.85
C SER A 67 -8.35 11.86 2.53
N ALA A 68 -7.10 12.08 2.15
CA ALA A 68 -6.78 12.72 0.88
C ALA A 68 -7.13 11.84 -0.34
N LEU A 69 -7.60 10.60 -0.11
CA LEU A 69 -7.90 9.59 -1.12
C LEU A 69 -6.76 9.43 -2.13
N ARG A 70 -5.53 9.40 -1.61
CA ARG A 70 -4.32 9.19 -2.41
C ARG A 70 -3.95 7.70 -2.38
N PRO A 71 -3.47 7.11 -3.50
CA PRO A 71 -3.11 5.69 -3.53
C PRO A 71 -2.16 5.26 -2.41
N GLY A 72 -1.22 6.12 -2.01
CA GLY A 72 -0.30 5.83 -0.89
C GLY A 72 -0.96 5.66 0.48
N GLN A 73 -2.19 6.16 0.67
CA GLN A 73 -2.94 6.02 1.94
C GLN A 73 -3.66 4.67 2.05
N MET A 74 -3.77 3.91 0.95
CA MET A 74 -4.34 2.56 0.94
C MET A 74 -3.31 1.49 1.35
N LEU A 75 -2.02 1.83 1.37
CA LEU A 75 -0.91 0.91 1.62
C LEU A 75 -0.74 0.44 3.07
N PRO A 76 -1.07 1.20 4.14
CA PRO A 76 -0.82 0.76 5.52
C PRO A 76 -1.51 -0.57 5.88
N GLY A 77 -2.78 -0.75 5.52
CA GLY A 77 -3.51 -2.00 5.77
C GLY A 77 -2.93 -3.19 5.00
N PHE A 78 -2.47 -2.94 3.77
CA PHE A 78 -1.77 -3.93 2.96
C PHE A 78 -0.42 -4.33 3.57
N ALA A 79 0.38 -3.35 4.00
CA ALA A 79 1.70 -3.59 4.61
C ALA A 79 1.60 -4.47 5.87
N ALA A 80 0.60 -4.24 6.73
CA ALA A 80 0.38 -5.06 7.92
C ALA A 80 0.06 -6.53 7.59
N THR A 81 -0.49 -6.81 6.40
CA THR A 81 -0.78 -8.19 5.95
C THR A 81 0.47 -8.87 5.40
N VAL A 82 1.38 -8.11 4.76
CA VAL A 82 2.62 -8.66 4.18
C VAL A 82 3.51 -9.31 5.23
N ASP A 83 3.59 -8.74 6.43
CA ASP A 83 4.45 -9.23 7.51
C ASP A 83 4.03 -10.61 8.06
N VAL A 84 2.78 -11.02 7.84
CA VAL A 84 2.24 -12.30 8.33
C VAL A 84 2.01 -13.32 7.21
N LEU A 85 2.36 -12.99 5.97
CA LEU A 85 2.24 -13.94 4.86
C LEU A 85 3.23 -15.10 5.04
N PRO A 86 2.78 -16.36 4.81
CA PRO A 86 3.71 -17.47 4.65
C PRO A 86 4.57 -17.26 3.38
N LEU A 87 5.67 -17.99 3.29
CA LEU A 87 6.65 -17.80 2.21
C LEU A 87 6.04 -17.98 0.82
N ASP A 88 5.17 -18.96 0.62
CA ASP A 88 4.42 -19.17 -0.62
C ASP A 88 3.58 -17.94 -0.99
N GLY A 89 2.82 -17.39 -0.04
CA GLY A 89 2.07 -16.15 -0.24
C GLY A 89 2.97 -14.94 -0.54
N LEU A 90 4.15 -14.84 0.09
CA LEU A 90 5.13 -13.81 -0.21
C LEU A 90 5.69 -13.95 -1.63
N LEU A 91 5.90 -15.18 -2.11
CA LEU A 91 6.37 -15.46 -3.47
C LEU A 91 5.30 -15.15 -4.51
N GLU A 92 4.04 -15.46 -4.25
CA GLU A 92 2.91 -15.03 -5.09
C GLU A 92 2.82 -13.50 -5.18
N LEU A 93 3.12 -12.79 -4.08
CA LEU A 93 3.17 -11.34 -4.11
C LEU A 93 4.26 -10.80 -5.05
N PHE A 94 5.41 -11.49 -5.20
CA PHE A 94 6.42 -11.11 -6.20
C PHE A 94 5.91 -11.24 -7.63
N ASP A 95 5.01 -12.19 -7.93
CA ASP A 95 4.39 -12.31 -9.25
C ASP A 95 3.59 -11.04 -9.61
N VAL A 96 2.94 -10.43 -8.62
CA VAL A 96 2.19 -9.17 -8.78
C VAL A 96 3.12 -7.94 -8.81
N ARG A 97 4.14 -7.90 -7.94
CA ARG A 97 5.05 -6.75 -7.83
C ARG A 97 5.92 -6.56 -9.07
N ARG A 98 6.44 -7.64 -9.66
CA ARG A 98 7.36 -7.59 -10.82
C ARG A 98 6.84 -6.71 -11.98
N PRO A 99 5.62 -6.93 -12.53
CA PRO A 99 5.10 -6.10 -13.61
C PRO A 99 4.77 -4.67 -13.16
N LEU A 100 4.27 -4.47 -11.93
CA LEU A 100 3.88 -3.14 -11.42
C LEU A 100 5.09 -2.26 -11.15
N GLU A 101 6.12 -2.79 -10.50
CA GLU A 101 7.33 -2.04 -10.18
C GLU A 101 8.16 -1.72 -11.41
N ALA A 102 8.21 -2.63 -12.39
CA ALA A 102 8.86 -2.35 -13.66
C ALA A 102 8.22 -1.15 -14.36
N GLN A 103 6.89 -1.10 -14.42
CA GLN A 103 6.16 0.03 -15.00
C GLN A 103 6.30 1.31 -14.16
N ALA A 104 6.23 1.20 -12.82
CA ALA A 104 6.42 2.34 -11.94
C ALA A 104 7.83 2.94 -12.09
N ALA A 105 8.86 2.11 -12.17
CA ALA A 105 10.25 2.53 -12.40
C ALA A 105 10.41 3.19 -13.77
N ALA A 106 9.82 2.63 -14.84
CA ALA A 106 9.83 3.23 -16.16
C ALA A 106 9.17 4.63 -16.16
N LEU A 107 7.99 4.74 -15.57
CA LEU A 107 7.28 6.03 -15.46
C LEU A 107 8.04 7.04 -14.61
N ALA A 108 8.69 6.58 -13.53
CA ALA A 108 9.52 7.42 -12.69
C ALA A 108 10.76 7.93 -13.46
N ALA A 109 11.45 7.06 -14.20
CA ALA A 109 12.60 7.44 -15.03
C ALA A 109 12.22 8.46 -16.11
N ALA A 110 11.09 8.24 -16.80
CA ALA A 110 10.59 9.17 -17.82
C ALA A 110 10.25 10.56 -17.25
N ARG A 111 9.90 10.64 -15.96
CA ARG A 111 9.51 11.88 -15.27
C ARG A 111 10.61 12.46 -14.38
N ALA A 112 11.76 11.78 -14.27
CA ALA A 112 12.77 12.12 -13.29
C ALA A 112 13.43 13.47 -13.60
N ASP A 113 13.65 14.27 -12.55
CA ASP A 113 14.53 15.41 -12.58
C ASP A 113 15.80 15.17 -11.74
N GLU A 114 16.77 16.08 -11.86
CA GLU A 114 18.04 15.97 -11.13
C GLU A 114 17.85 15.93 -9.61
N ARG A 115 16.79 16.57 -9.09
CA ARG A 115 16.49 16.61 -7.65
C ARG A 115 16.02 15.24 -7.17
N VAL A 116 15.14 14.58 -7.92
CA VAL A 116 14.68 13.22 -7.63
C VAL A 116 15.86 12.25 -7.62
N VAL A 117 16.72 12.31 -8.64
CA VAL A 117 17.90 11.44 -8.74
C VAL A 117 18.88 11.68 -7.60
N ALA A 118 19.16 12.94 -7.25
CA ALA A 118 20.03 13.29 -6.13
C ALA A 118 19.48 12.76 -4.80
N ARG A 119 18.17 12.87 -4.58
CA ARG A 119 17.51 12.33 -3.38
C ARG A 119 17.59 10.81 -3.32
N LEU A 120 17.39 10.11 -4.43
CA LEU A 120 17.50 8.65 -4.47
C LEU A 120 18.93 8.18 -4.20
N ARG A 121 19.95 8.86 -4.71
CA ARG A 121 21.36 8.59 -4.38
C ARG A 121 21.65 8.74 -2.89
N GLU A 122 21.06 9.74 -2.24
CA GLU A 122 21.23 9.92 -0.80
C GLU A 122 20.57 8.79 0.00
N VAL A 123 19.36 8.37 -0.40
CA VAL A 123 18.68 7.22 0.21
C VAL A 123 19.48 5.94 0.01
N GLN A 124 20.01 5.70 -1.18
CA GLN A 124 20.88 4.56 -1.50
C GLN A 124 22.15 4.54 -0.64
N LYS A 125 22.81 5.69 -0.43
CA LYS A 125 24.01 5.74 0.43
C LYS A 125 23.73 5.31 1.87
N ARG A 126 22.51 5.58 2.37
CA ARG A 126 22.09 5.24 3.73
C ARG A 126 21.70 3.76 3.87
N LEU A 127 21.18 3.16 2.80
CA LEU A 127 20.85 1.74 2.71
C LEU A 127 22.03 1.02 2.05
N ALA A 128 22.98 0.49 2.81
CA ALA A 128 24.18 -0.20 2.29
C ALA A 128 23.92 -0.90 0.92
N SER A 129 24.51 -0.36 -0.16
CA SER A 129 24.05 -0.56 -1.53
C SER A 129 24.14 -2.02 -2.00
N ASP A 130 23.11 -2.49 -2.68
CA ASP A 130 23.22 -3.61 -3.63
C ASP A 130 23.35 -3.08 -5.08
N LEU A 131 23.74 -3.97 -5.99
CA LEU A 131 23.90 -3.64 -7.42
C LEU A 131 22.56 -3.31 -8.10
N GLY A 132 21.43 -3.79 -7.57
CA GLY A 132 20.11 -3.59 -8.17
C GLY A 132 19.60 -2.16 -7.98
N HIS A 133 19.75 -1.60 -6.78
CA HIS A 133 19.38 -0.21 -6.50
C HIS A 133 20.25 0.77 -7.29
N GLU A 134 21.53 0.47 -7.50
CA GLU A 134 22.42 1.32 -8.29
C GLU A 134 22.02 1.37 -9.77
N ALA A 135 21.72 0.21 -10.36
CA ALA A 135 21.25 0.12 -11.74
C ALA A 135 19.95 0.92 -11.97
N LEU A 136 19.01 0.86 -11.03
CA LEU A 136 17.77 1.64 -11.06
C LEU A 136 18.03 3.15 -11.06
N ILE A 137 18.88 3.63 -10.16
CA ILE A 137 19.20 5.06 -10.03
C ILE A 137 19.90 5.58 -11.29
N ASN A 138 20.81 4.78 -11.86
CA ASN A 138 21.50 5.15 -13.09
C ASN A 138 20.56 5.25 -14.28
N ALA A 139 19.61 4.32 -14.42
CA ALA A 139 18.57 4.40 -15.45
C ALA A 139 17.66 5.63 -15.29
N MET A 140 17.28 5.97 -14.05
CA MET A 140 16.51 7.19 -13.77
C MET A 140 17.29 8.46 -14.07
N ALA A 141 18.59 8.49 -13.75
CA ALA A 141 19.48 9.60 -14.08
C ALA A 141 19.61 9.82 -15.59
N ALA A 142 19.67 8.73 -16.35
CA ALA A 142 19.67 8.75 -17.82
C ALA A 142 18.28 9.01 -18.41
N ARG A 143 17.22 9.05 -17.60
CA ARG A 143 15.82 9.09 -18.02
C ARG A 143 15.46 7.98 -19.02
N ASP A 144 16.04 6.80 -18.83
CA ASP A 144 15.79 5.62 -19.66
C ASP A 144 14.71 4.73 -19.02
N PRO A 145 13.46 4.79 -19.50
CA PRO A 145 12.38 3.99 -18.94
C PRO A 145 12.57 2.48 -19.17
N ALA A 146 13.22 2.07 -20.26
CA ALA A 146 13.43 0.66 -20.58
C ALA A 146 14.49 0.05 -19.66
N ALA A 147 15.61 0.76 -19.47
CA ALA A 147 16.64 0.34 -18.53
C ALA A 147 16.12 0.31 -17.09
N ALA A 148 15.27 1.27 -16.70
CA ALA A 148 14.68 1.30 -15.36
C ALA A 148 13.74 0.12 -15.10
N ALA A 149 12.88 -0.21 -16.08
CA ALA A 149 12.02 -1.39 -15.99
C ALA A 149 12.83 -2.68 -15.84
N ALA A 150 13.87 -2.86 -16.68
CA ALA A 150 14.72 -4.05 -16.64
C ALA A 150 15.45 -4.19 -15.29
N ALA A 151 16.00 -3.09 -14.77
CA ALA A 151 16.67 -3.09 -13.47
C ALA A 151 15.71 -3.45 -12.31
N ALA A 152 14.47 -2.94 -12.33
CA ALA A 152 13.45 -3.26 -11.32
C ALA A 152 13.10 -4.75 -11.33
N THR A 153 12.84 -5.31 -12.51
CA THR A 153 12.53 -6.74 -12.66
C THR A 153 13.70 -7.60 -12.16
N ALA A 154 14.93 -7.28 -12.55
CA ALA A 154 16.10 -8.01 -12.11
C ALA A 154 16.29 -7.98 -10.59
N HIS A 155 16.09 -6.81 -9.96
CA HIS A 155 16.19 -6.67 -8.50
C HIS A 155 15.14 -7.51 -7.76
N LEU A 156 13.88 -7.49 -8.20
CA LEU A 156 12.81 -8.30 -7.61
C LEU A 156 13.07 -9.81 -7.79
N SER A 157 13.48 -10.25 -8.98
CA SER A 157 13.80 -11.66 -9.23
C SER A 157 14.96 -12.16 -8.36
N GLN A 158 16.01 -11.36 -8.17
CA GLN A 158 17.11 -11.73 -7.27
C GLN A 158 16.66 -11.86 -5.82
N THR A 159 15.79 -10.94 -5.36
CA THR A 159 15.23 -10.99 -4.01
C THR A 159 14.37 -12.23 -3.81
N GLU A 160 13.50 -12.54 -4.78
CA GLU A 160 12.67 -13.74 -4.77
C GLU A 160 13.53 -15.03 -4.71
N VAL A 161 14.57 -15.13 -5.55
CA VAL A 161 15.49 -16.28 -5.56
C VAL A 161 16.21 -16.44 -4.23
N ARG A 162 16.66 -15.34 -3.60
CA ARG A 162 17.28 -15.39 -2.27
C ARG A 162 16.30 -15.93 -1.24
N LEU A 163 15.06 -15.44 -1.21
CA LEU A 163 14.04 -15.91 -0.27
C LEU A 163 13.77 -17.40 -0.44
N ARG A 164 13.67 -17.90 -1.68
CA ARG A 164 13.54 -19.34 -1.96
C ARG A 164 14.75 -20.16 -1.48
N ARG A 165 15.96 -19.60 -1.56
CA ARG A 165 17.21 -20.28 -1.19
C ARG A 165 17.47 -20.34 0.31
N TYR A 166 17.04 -19.32 1.06
CA TYR A 166 17.30 -19.16 2.49
C TYR A 166 16.10 -19.48 3.39
N ALA A 167 15.01 -19.98 2.80
CA ALA A 167 13.91 -20.55 3.57
C ALA A 167 14.38 -21.81 4.32
N PRO A 168 14.04 -21.98 5.60
CA PRO A 168 14.25 -23.27 6.27
C PRO A 168 13.49 -24.36 5.49
N LEU A 169 14.18 -25.46 5.17
CA LEU A 169 13.53 -26.64 4.60
C LEU A 169 12.41 -27.10 5.57
N PRO A 170 11.25 -27.57 5.07
CA PRO A 170 10.29 -28.23 5.92
C PRO A 170 11.00 -29.37 6.66
N ASP A 171 10.79 -29.44 7.97
CA ASP A 171 11.33 -30.52 8.80
C ASP A 171 10.64 -31.80 8.34
N ASP A 172 11.35 -32.64 7.58
CA ASP A 172 10.92 -33.99 7.22
C ASP A 172 10.97 -34.85 8.49
N GLY A 173 10.00 -34.60 9.38
CA GLY A 173 9.80 -35.41 10.58
C GLY A 173 9.69 -36.89 10.18
N PRO A 174 10.31 -37.81 10.94
CA PRO A 174 10.44 -39.19 10.51
C PRO A 174 9.06 -39.79 10.27
N ALA A 175 8.88 -40.38 9.08
CA ALA A 175 7.70 -41.18 8.76
C ALA A 175 7.51 -42.21 9.87
N ALA A 176 6.44 -42.03 10.66
CA ALA A 176 6.04 -42.97 11.69
C ALA A 176 5.69 -44.30 11.02
N GLY A 177 6.56 -45.29 11.22
CA GLY A 177 6.35 -46.71 10.95
C GLY A 177 6.48 -47.48 12.25
#